data_AF-A0A1D6EFC1-F1
#
_entry.id   AF-A0A1D6EFC1-F1
#
_cell.length_a   1.000
_cell.length_b   1.000
_cell.length_c   1.000
_cell.angle_alpha   90.00
_cell.angle_beta   90.00
_cell.angle_gamma   90.00
#
_symmetry.space_group_name_H-M   'P 1'
#
loop_
_entity.id
_entity.type
_entity.pdbx_description
1 polymer ?
#
loop_
_entity_poly.entity_id
_entity_poly.type
_entity_poly.pdbx_seq_one_letter_code
_entity_poly.pdbx_strand_id
1 'polypeptide(L)'
;MAAAGSVVVTMVKENIKTQTHQLIDARSKPRFDGAVPEPRNGIRSGHVPGSKCVPFPQVLDSSQKLLPPDELRKRFEQEGNI
;
A
#
# COMPACT_ATOMS: atom_id res chain seq x y z
N MET A 1 -8.60 7.85 28.93
CA MET A 1 -7.27 7.49 28.40
C MET A 1 -7.29 7.69 26.89
N ALA A 2 -6.78 8.83 26.40
CA ALA A 2 -6.61 9.03 24.97
C ALA A 2 -5.38 8.21 24.54
N ALA A 3 -5.58 7.15 23.77
CA ALA A 3 -4.48 6.48 23.11
C ALA A 3 -3.77 7.53 22.26
N ALA A 4 -2.47 7.73 22.48
CA ALA A 4 -1.65 8.58 21.64
C ALA A 4 -1.81 8.09 20.20
N GLY A 5 -2.60 8.80 19.39
CA GLY A 5 -2.79 8.46 17.99
C GLY A 5 -1.41 8.49 17.35
N SER A 6 -0.93 7.33 16.90
CA SER A 6 0.35 7.23 16.21
C SER A 6 0.44 8.35 15.19
N VAL A 7 1.50 9.15 15.25
CA VAL A 7 1.75 10.28 14.34
C VAL A 7 1.54 9.85 12.88
N VAL A 8 1.90 8.60 12.56
CA VAL A 8 1.73 7.97 11.26
C VAL A 8 0.25 7.84 10.83
N VAL A 9 -0.65 7.44 11.73
CA VAL A 9 -2.09 7.32 11.42
C VAL A 9 -2.70 8.69 11.14
N THR A 10 -2.27 9.71 11.89
CA THR A 10 -2.70 11.10 11.67
C THR A 10 -2.24 11.60 10.31
N MET A 11 -0.99 11.33 9.91
CA MET A 11 -0.46 11.67 8.59
C MET A 11 -1.24 11.00 7.46
N VAL A 12 -1.54 9.70 7.57
CA VAL A 12 -2.32 8.98 6.54
C VAL A 12 -3.72 9.57 6.42
N LYS A 13 -4.39 9.86 7.55
CA LYS A 13 -5.73 10.46 7.54
C LYS A 13 -5.74 11.85 6.91
N GLU A 14 -4.71 12.65 7.16
CA GLU A 14 -4.60 13.98 6.56
C GLU A 14 -4.29 13.90 5.06
N ASN A 15 -3.45 12.94 4.66
CA ASN A 15 -3.13 12.72 3.26
C ASN A 15 -4.35 12.26 2.42
N ILE A 16 -5.34 11.59 3.02
CA ILE A 16 -6.60 11.26 2.34
C ILE A 16 -7.31 12.54 1.84
N LYS A 17 -7.20 13.65 2.60
CA LYS A 17 -7.85 14.93 2.26
C LYS A 17 -6.96 15.79 1.37
N THR A 18 -5.67 15.86 1.69
CA THR A 18 -4.74 16.81 1.06
C THR A 18 -4.06 16.25 -0.18
N GLN A 19 -3.98 14.92 -0.31
CA GLN A 19 -3.36 14.22 -1.44
C GLN A 19 -1.95 14.73 -1.78
N THR A 20 -1.20 15.13 -0.75
CA THR A 20 0.17 15.69 -0.90
C THR A 20 1.23 14.62 -1.14
N HIS A 21 0.92 13.36 -0.80
CA HIS A 21 1.80 12.21 -0.94
C HIS A 21 1.05 11.07 -1.63
N GLN A 22 1.79 10.24 -2.37
CA GLN A 22 1.26 8.97 -2.85
C GLN A 22 1.38 7.90 -1.76
N LEU A 23 0.28 7.22 -1.45
CA LEU A 23 0.25 6.13 -0.49
C LEU A 23 0.25 4.79 -1.24
N ILE A 24 1.30 4.00 -1.06
CA ILE A 24 1.44 2.67 -1.67
C ILE A 24 1.10 1.58 -0.67
N ASP A 25 0.22 0.67 -1.07
CA ASP A 25 -0.14 -0.54 -0.34
C ASP A 25 0.57 -1.76 -0.96
N ALA A 26 1.41 -2.40 -0.16
CA ALA A 26 2.22 -3.55 -0.57
C ALA A 26 1.51 -4.91 -0.43
N ARG A 27 0.25 -4.94 0.02
CA ARG A 27 -0.54 -6.17 0.15
C ARG A 27 -0.88 -6.74 -1.23
N SER A 28 -1.31 -8.00 -1.24
CA SER A 28 -1.83 -8.67 -2.44
C SER A 28 -3.06 -7.93 -2.99
N LYS A 29 -3.17 -7.85 -4.33
CA LYS A 29 -4.28 -7.18 -5.01
C LYS A 29 -5.68 -7.62 -4.54
N PRO A 30 -5.99 -8.93 -4.31
CA PRO A 30 -7.30 -9.33 -3.81
C PRO A 30 -7.67 -8.76 -2.44
N ARG A 31 -6.68 -8.55 -1.55
CA ARG A 31 -6.91 -7.94 -0.23
C ARG A 31 -7.14 -6.44 -0.35
N PHE A 32 -6.37 -5.78 -1.22
CA PHE A 32 -6.54 -4.36 -1.54
C PHE A 32 -7.92 -4.08 -2.14
N ASP A 33 -8.37 -4.91 -3.09
CA ASP A 33 -9.69 -4.81 -3.72
C ASP A 33 -10.84 -5.23 -2.80
N GLY A 34 -10.50 -5.84 -1.65
CA GLY A 34 -11.47 -6.37 -0.70
C GLY A 34 -12.23 -7.61 -1.20
N ALA A 35 -11.73 -8.27 -2.24
CA ALA A 35 -12.29 -9.51 -2.79
C ALA A 35 -12.08 -10.73 -1.87
N VAL A 36 -11.15 -10.65 -0.92
CA VAL A 36 -10.90 -11.68 0.10
C VAL A 36 -10.91 -11.06 1.51
N PRO A 37 -11.29 -11.84 2.54
CA PRO A 37 -11.19 -11.37 3.92
C PRO A 37 -9.74 -11.14 4.33
N GLU A 38 -9.54 -10.23 5.28
CA GLU A 38 -8.25 -10.07 5.93
C GLU A 38 -7.96 -11.31 6.82
N PRO A 39 -6.71 -11.81 6.88
CA PRO A 39 -6.35 -12.96 7.72
C PRO A 39 -6.62 -12.76 9.21
N ARG A 40 -6.69 -11.48 9.64
CA ARG A 40 -6.98 -11.10 11.01
C ARG A 40 -8.49 -10.86 11.15
N ASN A 41 -9.11 -11.65 12.02
CA ASN A 41 -10.53 -11.53 12.33
C ASN A 41 -10.90 -10.10 12.80
N GLY A 42 -12.04 -9.61 12.33
CA GLY A 42 -12.58 -8.29 12.70
C GLY A 42 -11.98 -7.10 11.92
N ILE A 43 -11.05 -7.31 10.99
CA ILE A 43 -10.53 -6.25 10.12
C ILE A 43 -11.41 -6.13 8.87
N ARG A 44 -11.79 -4.89 8.53
CA ARG A 44 -12.52 -4.61 7.29
C ARG A 44 -11.63 -4.83 6.06
N SER A 45 -12.19 -5.47 5.04
CA SER A 45 -11.57 -5.60 3.72
C SER A 45 -11.50 -4.27 2.97
N GLY A 46 -10.64 -4.20 1.95
CA GLY A 46 -10.42 -3.01 1.13
C GLY A 46 -9.10 -2.30 1.43
N HIS A 47 -9.02 -1.02 1.09
CA HIS A 47 -7.81 -0.21 1.17
C HIS A 47 -8.09 1.23 1.63
N VAL A 48 -7.02 1.99 1.86
CA VAL A 48 -7.11 3.40 2.22
C VAL A 48 -7.54 4.22 1.01
N PRO A 49 -8.56 5.09 1.08
CA PRO A 49 -8.99 5.89 -0.06
C PRO A 49 -7.83 6.64 -0.72
N GLY A 50 -7.74 6.54 -2.05
CA GLY A 50 -6.70 7.20 -2.85
C GLY A 50 -5.33 6.49 -2.88
N SER A 51 -5.14 5.41 -2.12
CA SER A 51 -3.90 4.62 -2.19
C SER A 51 -3.78 3.85 -3.50
N LYS A 52 -2.55 3.54 -3.92
CA LYS A 52 -2.26 2.63 -5.04
C LYS A 52 -1.77 1.28 -4.54
N CYS A 53 -1.95 0.23 -5.32
CA CYS A 53 -1.55 -1.12 -4.94
C CYS A 53 -0.30 -1.52 -5.72
N VAL A 54 0.80 -1.79 -5.01
CA VAL A 54 2.01 -2.39 -5.60
C VAL A 54 2.37 -3.60 -4.74
N PRO A 55 1.78 -4.78 -5.01
CA PRO A 55 2.04 -5.97 -4.20
C PRO A 55 3.54 -6.26 -4.09
N PHE A 56 4.04 -6.46 -2.86
CA PHE A 56 5.47 -6.63 -2.62
C PHE A 56 6.16 -7.74 -3.46
N PRO A 57 5.52 -8.86 -3.85
CA PRO A 57 6.20 -9.86 -4.68
C PRO A 57 6.58 -9.33 -6.06
N GLN A 58 5.94 -8.25 -6.51
CA GLN A 58 6.21 -7.62 -7.81
C GLN A 58 7.46 -6.74 -7.82
N VAL A 59 8.04 -6.44 -6.65
CA VAL A 59 9.29 -5.67 -6.54
C VAL A 59 10.48 -6.56 -6.21
N LEU A 60 10.28 -7.89 -6.23
CA LEU A 60 11.29 -8.89 -5.92
C LEU A 60 11.59 -9.77 -7.15
N ASP A 61 12.85 -10.18 -7.28
CA ASP A 61 13.27 -11.20 -8.23
C ASP A 61 12.99 -12.62 -7.70
N SER A 62 13.32 -13.64 -8.51
CA SER A 62 13.15 -15.04 -8.15
C SER A 62 13.98 -15.47 -6.93
N SER A 63 15.05 -14.73 -6.62
CA SER A 63 15.93 -14.93 -5.46
C SER A 63 15.48 -14.15 -4.22
N GLN A 64 14.28 -13.55 -4.25
CA GLN A 64 13.72 -12.72 -3.18
C GLN A 64 14.55 -11.45 -2.87
N LYS A 65 15.31 -10.95 -3.84
CA LYS A 65 16.00 -9.65 -3.76
C LYS A 65 15.20 -8.58 -4.50
N LEU A 66 15.42 -7.32 -4.15
CA LEU A 66 14.81 -6.21 -4.89
C LEU A 66 15.25 -6.26 -6.36
N LEU A 67 14.30 -5.99 -7.25
CA LEU A 67 14.59 -5.78 -8.66
C LEU A 67 15.60 -4.62 -8.85
N PRO A 68 16.35 -4.58 -9.95
CA PRO A 68 17.21 -3.45 -10.28
C PRO A 68 16.43 -2.12 -10.33
N PRO A 69 17.07 -0.97 -10.06
CA PRO A 69 16.40 0.34 -9.99
C PRO A 69 15.53 0.68 -11.22
N ASP A 70 15.97 0.32 -12.42
CA ASP A 70 15.22 0.61 -13.66
C ASP A 70 13.94 -0.22 -13.79
N GLU A 71 13.96 -1.45 -13.29
CA GLU A 71 12.77 -2.31 -13.26
C GLU A 71 11.79 -1.87 -12.17
N LEU A 72 12.31 -1.48 -11.00
CA LEU A 72 11.49 -0.89 -9.94
C LEU A 72 10.80 0.38 -10.43
N ARG A 73 11.52 1.26 -11.12
CA ARG A 73 10.95 2.48 -11.71
C ARG A 73 9.78 2.15 -12.63
N LYS A 74 9.97 1.24 -13.58
CA LYS A 74 8.90 0.77 -14.48
C LYS A 74 7.71 0.21 -13.70
N ARG A 75 7.95 -0.55 -12.62
CA ARG A 75 6.87 -1.12 -11.79
C ARG A 75 6.05 -0.02 -11.11
N PHE A 76 6.72 0.98 -10.54
CA PHE A 76 6.05 2.11 -9.88
C PHE A 76 5.31 3.01 -10.89
N GLU A 77 5.86 3.20 -12.10
CA GLU A 77 5.19 3.91 -13.19
C GLU A 77 3.91 3.17 -13.65
N GLN A 78 3.96 1.83 -13.76
CA GLN A 78 2.83 1.03 -14.24
C GLN A 78 1.70 0.85 -13.22
N GLU A 79 2.04 0.59 -11.96
CA GLU A 79 1.08 0.20 -10.91
C GLU A 79 0.71 1.38 -9.99
N GLY A 80 1.67 2.28 -9.78
CA GLY A 80 1.51 3.48 -8.97
C GLY A 80 1.10 4.71 -9.78
N ASN A 81 1.36 4.73 -11.09
CA ASN A 81 1.43 5.95 -11.91
C ASN A 81 2.41 6.98 -11.30
N ILE A 82 3.57 6.50 -10.82
CA ILE A 82 4.65 7.30 -10.20
C ILE A 82 5.80 7.49 -11.16
#